data_AF-A0A545TWX1-F1
#
_entry.id   AF-A0A545TWX1-F1
#
_cell.length_a   1.000
_cell.length_b   1.000
_cell.length_c   1.000
_cell.angle_alpha   90.00
_cell.angle_beta   90.00
_cell.angle_gamma   90.00
#
_symmetry.space_group_name_H-M   'P 1'
#
loop_
_entity.id
_entity.type
_entity.pdbx_description
1 polymer ?
#
loop_
_entity_poly.entity_id
_entity_poly.type
_entity_poly.pdbx_seq_one_letter_code
_entity_poly.pdbx_strand_id
1 'polypeptide(L)'
;MATPKSKREAAQTVVEPRETESGDGKRAGRAEENPFWVFSLAVYGRDGTAPACLALQDSKGLDVNLLLFCCWAGAAGRPLKPAELEDLIAAVKPWRTEIIEPLRSLRRMLGMHGAFEGASDTLLNQLKSAELESEAVQQRMLHECLPLEPGEASVKIAAENLKTYVKLLSVDCDSAVTADLAAVLRGAFPSLAPLEAVWTLV
;
A
#
# COMPACT_ATOMS: atom_id res chain seq x y z
N MET A 1 41.93 27.91 54.35
CA MET A 1 41.16 27.65 53.11
C MET A 1 41.82 26.50 52.38
N ALA A 2 41.25 25.29 52.48
CA ALA A 2 41.64 24.13 51.68
C ALA A 2 40.39 23.29 51.46
N THR A 3 39.98 23.20 50.20
CA THR A 3 38.75 22.55 49.73
C THR A 3 39.06 21.08 49.41
N PRO A 4 38.17 20.11 49.73
CA PRO A 4 38.39 18.71 49.46
C PRO A 4 37.73 18.30 48.13
N LYS A 5 38.36 17.39 47.36
CA LYS A 5 37.61 16.53 46.42
C LYS A 5 38.23 15.13 46.36
N SER A 6 37.53 14.22 47.02
CA SER A 6 37.49 12.78 46.76
C SER A 6 37.05 12.50 45.32
N LYS A 7 37.69 11.51 44.67
CA LYS A 7 37.07 10.57 43.73
C LYS A 7 38.03 9.41 43.46
N ARG A 8 37.66 8.22 43.94
CA ARG A 8 38.27 6.93 43.59
C ARG A 8 37.41 6.21 42.55
N GLU A 9 38.12 5.39 41.78
CA GLU A 9 37.69 4.19 41.03
C GLU A 9 37.03 4.39 39.66
N ALA A 10 37.85 4.15 38.64
CA ALA A 10 37.45 3.82 37.28
C ALA A 10 37.08 2.33 37.21
N ALA A 11 35.83 2.05 36.80
CA ALA A 11 35.43 0.73 36.32
C ALA A 11 35.37 0.81 34.79
N GLN A 12 36.27 0.08 34.13
CA GLN A 12 36.21 -0.23 32.71
C GLN A 12 35.09 -1.24 32.48
N THR A 13 34.05 -0.84 31.75
CA THR A 13 33.07 -1.78 31.19
C THR A 13 33.38 -1.94 29.70
N VAL A 14 33.96 -3.08 29.35
CA VAL A 14 34.11 -3.53 27.96
C VAL A 14 32.70 -3.82 27.43
N VAL A 15 32.27 -3.10 26.41
CA VAL A 15 31.00 -3.35 25.71
C VAL A 15 31.34 -4.15 24.46
N GLU A 16 30.97 -5.43 24.44
CA GLU A 16 31.06 -6.28 23.25
C GLU A 16 30.06 -5.82 22.17
N PRO A 17 30.35 -6.04 20.87
CA PRO A 17 29.45 -5.64 19.80
C PRO A 17 28.25 -6.57 19.74
N ARG A 18 27.04 -6.01 19.79
CA ARG A 18 25.80 -6.75 19.48
C ARG A 18 25.80 -7.13 18.01
N GLU A 19 25.79 -8.43 17.75
CA GLU A 19 25.52 -9.02 16.45
C GLU A 19 24.19 -8.47 15.90
N THR A 20 24.24 -7.86 14.72
CA THR A 20 23.07 -7.46 13.97
C THR A 20 22.48 -8.70 13.32
N GLU A 21 21.44 -9.28 13.91
CA GLU A 21 20.63 -10.29 13.25
C GLU A 21 20.02 -9.70 11.97
N SER A 22 20.36 -10.34 10.84
CA SER A 22 19.90 -10.00 9.50
C SER A 22 18.38 -10.16 9.39
N GLY A 23 17.68 -9.06 9.10
CA GLY A 23 16.22 -8.92 9.16
C GLY A 23 15.41 -9.55 8.04
N ASP A 24 15.99 -10.45 7.23
CA ASP A 24 15.27 -11.02 6.06
C ASP A 24 14.29 -12.14 6.44
N GLY A 25 14.53 -12.87 7.54
CA GLY A 25 13.67 -13.99 7.94
C GLY A 25 12.29 -13.59 8.51
N LYS A 26 12.15 -12.37 9.03
CA LYS A 26 10.90 -11.90 9.67
C LYS A 26 9.89 -11.30 8.70
N ARG A 27 10.35 -10.91 7.50
CA ARG A 27 9.49 -10.33 6.45
C ARG A 27 8.64 -11.39 5.74
N ALA A 28 9.17 -12.60 5.55
CA ALA A 28 8.47 -13.70 4.89
C ALA A 28 7.25 -14.19 5.71
N GLY A 29 7.39 -14.34 7.03
CA GLY A 29 6.29 -14.78 7.91
C GLY A 29 5.13 -13.79 8.03
N ARG A 30 5.33 -12.51 7.69
CA ARG A 30 4.31 -11.45 7.80
C ARG A 30 3.39 -11.36 6.56
N ALA A 31 3.83 -11.92 5.44
CA ALA A 31 3.08 -11.97 4.18
C ALA A 31 2.15 -13.21 4.10
N GLU A 32 2.53 -14.32 4.73
CA GLU A 32 1.66 -15.52 4.80
C GLU A 32 0.39 -15.31 5.66
N GLU A 33 0.39 -14.33 6.56
CA GLU A 33 -0.74 -14.03 7.45
C GLU A 33 -1.85 -13.18 6.79
N ASN A 34 -1.60 -12.51 5.66
CA ASN A 34 -2.59 -11.65 5.01
C ASN A 34 -2.80 -12.06 3.53
N PRO A 35 -3.86 -12.85 3.21
CA PRO A 35 -4.13 -13.28 1.83
C PRO A 35 -4.39 -12.10 0.88
N PHE A 36 -4.90 -10.97 1.40
CA PHE A 36 -5.09 -9.76 0.59
C PHE A 36 -3.74 -9.15 0.17
N TRP A 37 -2.72 -9.18 1.02
CA TRP A 37 -1.37 -8.71 0.67
C TRP A 37 -0.76 -9.55 -0.45
N VAL A 38 -0.87 -10.88 -0.36
CA VAL A 38 -0.39 -11.81 -1.39
C VAL A 38 -1.09 -11.55 -2.73
N PHE A 39 -2.41 -11.37 -2.70
CA PHE A 39 -3.18 -11.00 -3.89
C PHE A 39 -2.70 -9.66 -4.47
N SER A 40 -2.57 -8.63 -3.65
CA SER A 40 -2.14 -7.30 -4.06
C SER A 40 -0.78 -7.32 -4.76
N LEU A 41 0.19 -8.06 -4.22
CA LEU A 41 1.52 -8.21 -4.86
C LEU A 41 1.42 -8.87 -6.24
N ALA A 42 0.62 -9.94 -6.37
CA ALA A 42 0.42 -10.64 -7.64
C ALA A 42 -0.28 -9.76 -8.69
N VAL A 43 -1.27 -8.97 -8.26
CA VAL A 43 -1.99 -8.03 -9.13
C VAL A 43 -1.09 -6.88 -9.56
N TYR A 44 -0.41 -6.24 -8.61
CA TYR A 44 0.44 -5.07 -8.88
C TYR A 44 1.63 -5.41 -9.78
N GLY A 45 2.13 -6.66 -9.70
CA GLY A 45 3.20 -7.17 -10.56
C GLY A 45 2.80 -7.46 -12.01
N ARG A 46 1.51 -7.34 -12.39
CA ARG A 46 1.05 -7.55 -13.77
C ARG A 46 1.22 -6.30 -14.62
N ASP A 47 1.49 -6.51 -15.91
CA ASP A 47 1.76 -5.44 -16.86
C ASP A 47 0.61 -4.42 -16.92
N GLY A 48 0.97 -3.14 -16.78
CA GLY A 48 0.04 -2.02 -16.84
C GLY A 48 -0.69 -1.70 -15.54
N THR A 49 -0.72 -2.62 -14.55
CA THR A 49 -1.41 -2.37 -13.28
C THR A 49 -0.72 -1.31 -12.44
N ALA A 50 0.59 -1.43 -12.21
CA ALA A 50 1.33 -0.45 -11.41
C ALA A 50 1.28 0.97 -12.01
N PRO A 51 1.53 1.20 -13.32
CA PRO A 51 1.36 2.51 -13.93
C PRO A 51 -0.06 3.08 -13.78
N ALA A 52 -1.10 2.25 -13.96
CA ALA A 52 -2.49 2.69 -13.83
C ALA A 52 -2.84 3.08 -12.38
N CYS A 53 -2.42 2.30 -11.39
CA CYS A 53 -2.58 2.64 -9.98
C CYS A 53 -1.90 3.98 -9.66
N LEU A 54 -0.68 4.21 -10.17
CA LEU A 54 0.04 5.46 -9.96
C LEU A 54 -0.67 6.64 -10.64
N ALA A 55 -1.16 6.46 -11.87
CA ALA A 55 -1.91 7.49 -12.59
C ALA A 55 -3.20 7.89 -11.85
N LEU A 56 -3.96 6.92 -11.36
CA LEU A 56 -5.18 7.15 -10.57
C LEU A 56 -4.87 7.84 -9.23
N GLN A 57 -3.80 7.43 -8.56
CA GLN A 57 -3.35 8.06 -7.33
C GLN A 57 -2.92 9.51 -7.55
N ASP A 58 -2.09 9.77 -8.56
CA ASP A 58 -1.50 11.09 -8.77
C ASP A 58 -2.50 12.09 -9.36
N SER A 59 -3.39 11.65 -10.26
CA SER A 59 -4.36 12.54 -10.91
C SER A 59 -5.64 12.76 -10.12
N LYS A 60 -6.12 11.74 -9.38
CA LYS A 60 -7.42 11.78 -8.68
C LYS A 60 -7.29 11.57 -7.17
N GLY A 61 -6.09 11.36 -6.64
CA GLY A 61 -5.88 11.13 -5.20
C GLY A 61 -6.41 9.79 -4.71
N LEU A 62 -6.70 8.84 -5.61
CA LEU A 62 -7.25 7.53 -5.21
C LEU A 62 -6.26 6.75 -4.35
N ASP A 63 -6.79 5.94 -3.45
CA ASP A 63 -5.99 5.07 -2.62
C ASP A 63 -5.82 3.71 -3.31
N VAL A 64 -4.58 3.41 -3.68
CA VAL A 64 -4.20 2.15 -4.34
C VAL A 64 -4.61 0.94 -3.50
N ASN A 65 -4.49 0.99 -2.18
CA ASN A 65 -4.85 -0.13 -1.31
C ASN A 65 -6.36 -0.39 -1.33
N LEU A 66 -7.19 0.64 -1.43
CA LEU A 66 -8.65 0.49 -1.58
C LEU A 66 -9.06 0.04 -2.99
N LEU A 67 -8.37 0.51 -4.03
CA LEU A 67 -8.56 0.00 -5.41
C LEU A 67 -8.30 -1.51 -5.49
N LEU A 68 -7.18 -1.96 -4.90
CA LEU A 68 -6.82 -3.37 -4.84
C LEU A 68 -7.80 -4.16 -3.96
N PHE A 69 -8.29 -3.59 -2.86
CA PHE A 69 -9.29 -4.24 -2.01
C PHE A 69 -10.63 -4.43 -2.74
N CYS A 70 -11.08 -3.45 -3.53
CA CYS A 70 -12.27 -3.59 -4.37
C CYS A 70 -12.16 -4.77 -5.35
N CYS A 71 -10.98 -4.93 -5.95
CA CYS A 71 -10.66 -6.05 -6.84
C CYS A 71 -10.59 -7.38 -6.09
N TRP A 72 -9.96 -7.39 -4.91
CA TRP A 72 -9.89 -8.57 -4.04
C TRP A 72 -11.28 -9.06 -3.64
N ALA A 73 -12.18 -8.14 -3.27
CA ALA A 73 -13.56 -8.47 -2.98
C ALA A 73 -14.29 -9.08 -4.17
N GLY A 74 -14.06 -8.58 -5.39
CA GLY A 74 -14.61 -9.22 -6.59
C GLY A 74 -13.97 -10.58 -6.90
N ALA A 75 -12.68 -10.77 -6.62
CA ALA A 75 -12.01 -12.08 -6.73
C ALA A 75 -12.56 -13.10 -5.71
N ALA A 76 -13.07 -12.63 -4.57
CA ALA A 76 -13.81 -13.41 -3.60
C ALA A 76 -15.33 -13.52 -3.91
N GLY A 77 -15.82 -12.93 -5.01
CA GLY A 77 -17.25 -12.93 -5.35
C GLY A 77 -18.13 -12.07 -4.45
N ARG A 78 -17.55 -11.14 -3.70
CA ARG A 78 -18.22 -10.33 -2.68
C ARG A 78 -18.53 -8.91 -3.19
N PRO A 79 -19.80 -8.53 -3.34
CA PRO A 79 -20.18 -7.15 -3.57
C PRO A 79 -20.02 -6.34 -2.27
N LEU A 80 -19.39 -5.17 -2.39
CA LEU A 80 -19.25 -4.22 -1.29
C LEU A 80 -20.40 -3.22 -1.33
N LYS A 81 -21.12 -3.08 -0.23
CA LYS A 81 -22.15 -2.03 -0.10
C LYS A 81 -21.46 -0.67 0.05
N PRO A 82 -22.10 0.43 -0.38
CA PRO A 82 -21.55 1.78 -0.18
C PRO A 82 -21.14 2.07 1.26
N ALA A 83 -21.98 1.71 2.24
CA ALA A 83 -21.66 1.90 3.66
C ALA A 83 -20.41 1.11 4.11
N GLU A 84 -20.21 -0.12 3.62
CA GLU A 84 -19.01 -0.90 3.95
C GLU A 84 -17.74 -0.25 3.35
N LEU A 85 -17.84 0.33 2.16
CA LEU A 85 -16.74 1.08 1.56
C LEU A 85 -16.46 2.39 2.32
N GLU A 86 -17.49 3.10 2.76
CA GLU A 86 -17.33 4.29 3.62
C GLU A 86 -16.62 3.94 4.93
N ASP A 87 -17.00 2.84 5.57
CA ASP A 87 -16.36 2.33 6.79
C ASP A 87 -14.88 1.98 6.55
N LEU A 88 -14.57 1.28 5.46
CA LEU A 88 -13.19 0.95 5.08
C LEU A 88 -12.36 2.21 4.79
N ILE A 89 -12.92 3.18 4.06
CA ILE A 89 -12.27 4.47 3.80
C ILE A 89 -11.98 5.19 5.13
N ALA A 90 -12.96 5.27 6.01
CA ALA A 90 -12.82 5.94 7.31
C ALA A 90 -11.78 5.25 8.19
N ALA A 91 -11.74 3.91 8.21
CA ALA A 91 -10.83 3.12 9.01
C ALA A 91 -9.35 3.37 8.64
N VAL A 92 -9.04 3.53 7.35
CA VAL A 92 -7.65 3.71 6.90
C VAL A 92 -7.24 5.15 6.69
N LYS A 93 -8.19 6.09 6.61
CA LYS A 93 -7.92 7.50 6.30
C LYS A 93 -6.86 8.11 7.23
N PRO A 94 -6.93 8.01 8.57
CA PRO A 94 -5.91 8.58 9.45
C PRO A 94 -4.51 8.03 9.16
N TRP A 95 -4.39 6.69 9.02
CA TRP A 95 -3.11 6.04 8.72
C TRP A 95 -2.54 6.49 7.37
N ARG A 96 -3.39 6.56 6.34
CA ARG A 96 -3.00 7.03 5.02
C ARG A 96 -2.48 8.48 5.05
N THR A 97 -3.22 9.38 5.68
CA THR A 97 -2.91 10.83 5.66
C THR A 97 -1.76 11.20 6.59
N GLU A 98 -1.61 10.50 7.71
CA GLU A 98 -0.62 10.86 8.73
C GLU A 98 0.69 10.09 8.59
N ILE A 99 0.69 8.94 7.91
CA ILE A 99 1.87 8.07 7.78
C ILE A 99 2.29 7.87 6.33
N ILE A 100 1.41 7.33 5.48
CA ILE A 100 1.79 6.94 4.11
C ILE A 100 2.05 8.16 3.22
N GLU A 101 1.15 9.15 3.21
CA GLU A 101 1.31 10.36 2.40
C GLU A 101 2.57 11.17 2.79
N PRO A 102 2.90 11.38 4.07
CA PRO A 102 4.16 11.99 4.47
C PRO A 102 5.39 11.20 4.03
N LEU A 103 5.42 9.87 4.20
CA LEU A 103 6.54 9.03 3.75
C LEU A 103 6.76 9.14 2.24
N ARG A 104 5.67 9.08 1.47
CA ARG A 104 5.70 9.23 0.01
C ARG A 104 6.20 10.61 -0.40
N SER A 105 5.76 11.65 0.30
CA SER A 105 6.19 13.04 0.05
C SER A 105 7.69 13.20 0.32
N LEU A 106 8.18 12.69 1.44
CA LEU A 106 9.61 12.71 1.77
C LEU A 106 10.45 11.96 0.73
N ARG A 107 10.00 10.78 0.29
CA ARG A 107 10.69 10.02 -0.77
C ARG A 107 10.74 10.78 -2.08
N ARG A 108 9.64 11.42 -2.51
CA ARG A 108 9.59 12.23 -3.73
C ARG A 108 10.53 13.44 -3.63
N MET A 109 10.49 14.18 -2.52
CA MET A 109 11.39 15.32 -2.31
C MET A 109 12.86 14.89 -2.36
N LEU A 110 13.22 13.81 -1.66
CA LEU A 110 14.60 13.31 -1.67
C LEU A 110 15.07 12.92 -3.07
N GLY A 111 14.22 12.28 -3.87
CA GLY A 111 14.52 11.93 -5.26
C GLY A 111 14.74 13.15 -6.16
N MET A 112 14.07 14.27 -5.89
CA MET A 112 14.26 15.52 -6.62
C MET A 112 15.53 16.28 -6.21
N HIS A 113 15.93 16.17 -4.94
CA HIS A 113 17.03 16.95 -4.39
C HIS A 113 18.44 16.46 -4.78
N GLY A 114 18.56 15.30 -5.44
CA GLY A 114 19.83 14.84 -6.03
C GLY A 114 21.02 14.88 -5.06
N ALA A 115 20.78 14.71 -3.75
CA ALA A 115 21.79 14.95 -2.73
C ALA A 115 22.82 13.81 -2.72
N PHE A 116 24.10 14.14 -2.54
CA PHE A 116 25.26 13.25 -2.34
C PHE A 116 25.10 11.78 -2.79
N GLU A 117 25.73 11.47 -3.93
CA GLU A 117 25.82 10.10 -4.47
C GLU A 117 26.23 9.09 -3.38
N GLY A 118 25.42 8.03 -3.22
CA GLY A 118 25.61 6.97 -2.23
C GLY A 118 24.80 7.11 -0.93
N ALA A 119 24.77 8.29 -0.30
CA ALA A 119 24.00 8.50 0.94
C ALA A 119 22.50 8.66 0.64
N SER A 120 22.16 9.32 -0.46
CA SER A 120 20.76 9.50 -0.89
C SER A 120 20.11 8.19 -1.33
N ASP A 121 20.83 7.29 -2.00
CA ASP A 121 20.27 6.00 -2.43
C ASP A 121 19.90 5.11 -1.24
N THR A 122 20.73 5.09 -0.21
CA THR A 122 20.45 4.35 1.02
C THR A 122 19.20 4.90 1.71
N LEU A 123 19.10 6.22 1.87
CA LEU A 123 17.95 6.86 2.50
C LEU A 123 16.66 6.71 1.66
N LEU A 124 16.76 6.81 0.33
CA LEU A 124 15.66 6.54 -0.59
C LEU A 124 15.14 5.11 -0.45
N ASN A 125 16.03 4.13 -0.37
CA ASN A 125 15.66 2.72 -0.17
C ASN A 125 15.03 2.48 1.21
N GLN A 126 15.51 3.17 2.25
CA GLN A 126 14.90 3.12 3.58
C GLN A 126 13.48 3.72 3.57
N LEU A 127 13.29 4.89 2.97
CA LEU A 127 11.97 5.50 2.82
C LEU A 127 11.02 4.65 1.98
N LYS A 128 11.51 4.08 0.87
CA LYS A 128 10.73 3.14 0.04
C LYS A 128 10.30 1.91 0.84
N SER A 129 11.20 1.36 1.66
CA SER A 129 10.89 0.22 2.52
C SER A 129 9.85 0.58 3.59
N ALA A 130 9.98 1.75 4.21
CA ALA A 130 9.04 2.24 5.22
C ALA A 130 7.65 2.53 4.62
N GLU A 131 7.59 3.12 3.42
CA GLU A 131 6.33 3.31 2.68
C GLU A 131 5.66 1.97 2.39
N LEU A 132 6.40 0.99 1.84
CA LEU A 132 5.87 -0.33 1.53
C LEU A 132 5.38 -1.07 2.79
N GLU A 133 6.13 -0.99 3.89
CA GLU A 133 5.71 -1.58 5.17
C GLU A 133 4.43 -0.90 5.71
N SER A 134 4.32 0.42 5.53
CA SER A 134 3.13 1.18 5.94
C SER A 134 1.91 0.83 5.09
N GLU A 135 2.08 0.59 3.79
CA GLU A 135 1.02 0.09 2.90
C GLU A 135 0.59 -1.34 3.30
N ALA A 136 1.54 -2.22 3.68
CA ALA A 136 1.22 -3.55 4.18
C ALA A 136 0.40 -3.51 5.50
N VAL A 137 0.72 -2.57 6.40
CA VAL A 137 -0.09 -2.33 7.61
C VAL A 137 -1.50 -1.87 7.23
N GLN A 138 -1.64 -0.94 6.29
CA GLN A 138 -2.95 -0.50 5.83
C GLN A 138 -3.78 -1.64 5.25
N GLN A 139 -3.18 -2.52 4.43
CA GLN A 139 -3.88 -3.69 3.89
C GLN A 139 -4.28 -4.69 4.98
N ARG A 140 -3.50 -4.81 6.06
CA ARG A 140 -3.93 -5.59 7.23
C ARG A 140 -5.15 -4.96 7.90
N MET A 141 -5.14 -3.64 8.12
CA MET A 141 -6.29 -2.93 8.69
C MET A 141 -7.56 -3.15 7.87
N LEU A 142 -7.46 -3.08 6.53
CA LEU A 142 -8.59 -3.38 5.63
C LEU A 142 -9.07 -4.83 5.77
N HIS A 143 -8.13 -5.78 5.79
CA HIS A 143 -8.45 -7.20 5.92
C HIS A 143 -9.11 -7.54 7.27
N GLU A 144 -8.65 -6.92 8.36
CA GLU A 144 -9.24 -7.09 9.69
C GLU A 144 -10.59 -6.37 9.83
N CYS A 145 -10.75 -5.22 9.17
CA CYS A 145 -12.01 -4.45 9.18
C CYS A 145 -13.13 -5.18 8.43
N LEU A 146 -12.80 -5.81 7.29
CA LEU A 146 -13.74 -6.62 6.53
C LEU A 146 -13.07 -7.91 6.03
N PRO A 147 -13.08 -8.98 6.84
CA PRO A 147 -12.60 -10.28 6.42
C PRO A 147 -13.46 -10.83 5.27
N LEU A 148 -12.81 -11.40 4.26
CA LEU A 148 -13.46 -11.95 3.08
C LEU A 148 -13.19 -13.43 2.98
N GLU A 149 -14.25 -14.21 2.88
CA GLU A 149 -14.17 -15.64 2.60
C GLU A 149 -13.93 -15.87 1.11
N PRO A 150 -13.14 -16.88 0.71
CA PRO A 150 -12.99 -17.27 -0.68
C PRO A 150 -14.35 -17.64 -1.30
N GLY A 151 -14.61 -17.15 -2.51
CA GLY A 151 -15.83 -17.40 -3.26
C GLY A 151 -15.58 -17.46 -4.76
N GLU A 152 -16.66 -17.46 -5.55
CA GLU A 152 -16.55 -17.46 -7.01
C GLU A 152 -16.16 -16.07 -7.54
N ALA A 153 -14.99 -15.99 -8.16
CA ALA A 153 -14.45 -14.75 -8.69
C ALA A 153 -15.37 -14.14 -9.76
N SER A 154 -15.64 -12.83 -9.66
CA SER A 154 -16.52 -12.12 -10.59
C SER A 154 -15.96 -10.77 -10.99
N VAL A 155 -15.63 -10.63 -12.28
CA VAL A 155 -15.18 -9.38 -12.90
C VAL A 155 -16.22 -8.28 -12.72
N LYS A 156 -17.52 -8.62 -12.90
CA LYS A 156 -18.62 -7.68 -12.75
C LYS A 156 -18.68 -7.13 -11.33
N ILE A 157 -18.52 -7.97 -10.32
CA ILE A 157 -18.53 -7.53 -8.92
C ILE A 157 -17.33 -6.61 -8.64
N ALA A 158 -16.12 -6.97 -9.08
CA ALA A 158 -14.95 -6.11 -8.93
C ALA A 158 -15.15 -4.73 -9.58
N ALA A 159 -15.70 -4.70 -10.80
CA ALA A 159 -15.99 -3.46 -11.50
C ALA A 159 -17.04 -2.60 -10.78
N GLU A 160 -18.12 -3.20 -10.26
CA GLU A 160 -19.12 -2.47 -9.46
C GLU A 160 -18.54 -1.94 -8.14
N ASN A 161 -17.66 -2.69 -7.48
CA ASN A 161 -16.96 -2.24 -6.28
C ASN A 161 -16.08 -1.02 -6.60
N LEU A 162 -15.30 -1.06 -7.69
CA LEU A 162 -14.47 0.06 -8.14
C LEU A 162 -15.32 1.29 -8.48
N LYS A 163 -16.42 1.12 -9.23
CA LYS A 163 -17.35 2.21 -9.58
C LYS A 163 -17.98 2.84 -8.34
N THR A 164 -18.37 2.02 -7.37
CA THR A 164 -18.93 2.50 -6.10
C THR A 164 -17.88 3.30 -5.33
N TYR A 165 -16.65 2.80 -5.24
CA TYR A 165 -15.55 3.47 -4.56
C TYR A 165 -15.25 4.86 -5.17
N VAL A 166 -15.05 4.95 -6.49
CA VAL A 166 -14.75 6.25 -7.13
C VAL A 166 -15.92 7.22 -7.06
N LYS A 167 -17.17 6.72 -7.11
CA LYS A 167 -18.37 7.53 -6.92
C LYS A 167 -18.47 8.12 -5.52
N LEU A 168 -18.15 7.34 -4.47
CA LEU A 168 -18.12 7.83 -3.09
C LEU A 168 -17.12 8.97 -2.89
N LEU A 169 -16.04 8.98 -3.68
CA LEU A 169 -15.04 10.04 -3.67
C LEU A 169 -15.35 11.20 -4.63
N SER A 170 -16.53 11.21 -5.26
CA SER A 170 -16.94 12.18 -6.27
C SER A 170 -15.93 12.32 -7.43
N VAL A 171 -15.26 11.22 -7.80
CA VAL A 171 -14.34 11.20 -8.93
C VAL A 171 -15.11 10.88 -10.21
N ASP A 172 -15.06 11.80 -11.17
CA ASP A 172 -15.64 11.58 -12.50
C ASP A 172 -14.86 10.54 -13.29
N CYS A 173 -15.56 9.52 -13.78
CA CYS A 173 -14.99 8.49 -14.67
C CYS A 173 -14.92 9.02 -16.10
N ASP A 174 -13.95 9.90 -16.38
CA ASP A 174 -13.56 10.24 -17.74
C ASP A 174 -12.90 9.03 -18.44
N SER A 175 -12.58 9.17 -19.74
CA SER A 175 -11.99 8.09 -20.52
C SER A 175 -10.62 7.64 -19.99
N ALA A 176 -9.83 8.54 -19.38
CA ALA A 176 -8.52 8.20 -18.82
C ALA A 176 -8.68 7.41 -17.53
N VAL A 177 -9.53 7.88 -16.60
CA VAL A 177 -9.86 7.15 -15.37
C VAL A 177 -10.41 5.76 -15.68
N THR A 178 -11.31 5.68 -16.65
CA THR A 178 -11.91 4.40 -17.04
C THR A 178 -10.87 3.44 -17.61
N ALA A 179 -9.93 3.93 -18.43
CA ALA A 179 -8.84 3.12 -18.96
C ALA A 179 -7.90 2.61 -17.86
N ASP A 180 -7.55 3.47 -16.89
CA ASP A 180 -6.69 3.07 -15.77
C ASP A 180 -7.40 2.08 -14.83
N LEU A 181 -8.68 2.30 -14.51
CA LEU A 181 -9.49 1.34 -13.75
C LEU A 181 -9.60 -0.01 -14.49
N ALA A 182 -9.74 0.00 -15.82
CA ALA A 182 -9.76 -1.21 -16.63
C ALA A 182 -8.41 -1.96 -16.57
N ALA A 183 -7.29 -1.25 -16.54
CA ALA A 183 -5.97 -1.85 -16.39
C ALA A 183 -5.78 -2.47 -14.99
N VAL A 184 -6.30 -1.82 -13.93
CA VAL A 184 -6.31 -2.41 -12.58
C VAL A 184 -7.21 -3.65 -12.53
N LEU A 185 -8.40 -3.60 -13.13
CA LEU A 185 -9.32 -4.73 -13.20
C LEU A 185 -8.71 -5.92 -13.95
N ARG A 186 -8.03 -5.70 -15.10
CA ARG A 186 -7.28 -6.76 -15.79
C ARG A 186 -6.10 -7.26 -14.98
N GLY A 187 -5.49 -6.37 -14.22
CA GLY A 187 -4.52 -6.72 -13.19
C GLY A 187 -5.07 -7.74 -12.20
N ALA A 188 -6.36 -7.70 -11.84
CA ALA A 188 -6.98 -8.71 -10.98
C ALA A 188 -7.45 -9.97 -11.75
N PHE A 189 -7.94 -9.78 -12.98
CA PHE A 189 -8.51 -10.82 -13.83
C PHE A 189 -7.76 -10.92 -15.17
N PRO A 190 -6.65 -11.68 -15.24
CA PRO A 190 -5.72 -11.61 -16.37
C PRO A 190 -6.28 -12.20 -17.67
N SER A 191 -7.32 -13.04 -17.58
CA SER A 191 -8.03 -13.58 -18.75
C SER A 191 -9.01 -12.58 -19.38
N LEU A 192 -9.27 -11.43 -18.74
CA LEU A 192 -10.18 -10.41 -19.24
C LEU A 192 -9.54 -9.62 -20.39
N ALA A 193 -10.23 -9.54 -21.52
CA ALA A 193 -9.73 -8.80 -22.68
C ALA A 193 -9.74 -7.27 -22.42
N PRO A 194 -8.80 -6.50 -23.00
CA PRO A 194 -8.74 -5.04 -22.83
C PRO A 194 -10.06 -4.29 -23.08
N LEU A 195 -10.75 -4.60 -24.19
CA LEU A 195 -12.00 -3.93 -24.54
C LEU A 195 -13.16 -4.32 -23.61
N GLU A 196 -13.22 -5.59 -23.21
CA GLU A 196 -14.23 -6.09 -22.26
C GLU A 196 -14.09 -5.43 -20.89
N ALA A 197 -12.85 -5.20 -20.43
CA ALA A 197 -12.59 -4.50 -19.18
C ALA A 197 -13.14 -3.08 -19.18
N VAL A 198 -12.95 -2.34 -20.28
CA VAL A 198 -13.51 -1.00 -20.44
C VAL A 198 -15.03 -1.03 -20.46
N TRP A 199 -15.64 -1.94 -21.24
CA TRP A 199 -17.10 -2.06 -21.31
C TRP A 199 -17.76 -2.48 -20.00
N THR A 200 -17.03 -3.14 -19.10
CA THR A 200 -17.57 -3.50 -17.78
C THR A 200 -17.68 -2.27 -16.85
N LEU A 201 -16.89 -1.23 -17.13
CA LEU A 201 -16.80 -0.02 -16.31
C LEU A 201 -17.65 1.15 -16.85
N VAL A 202 -18.12 1.08 -18.09
CA VAL A 202 -19.03 2.05 -18.73
C VAL A 202 -20.47 1.59 -18.61
#